data_AF-J4D9X1-F1
#
_entry.id   AF-J4D9X1-F1
#
_cell.length_a   1.000
_cell.length_b   1.000
_cell.length_c   1.000
_cell.angle_alpha   90.00
_cell.angle_beta   90.00
_cell.angle_gamma   90.00
#
_symmetry.space_group_name_H-M   'P 1'
#
loop_
_entity.id
_entity.type
_entity.pdbx_description
1 polymer ?
#
loop_
_entity_poly.entity_id
_entity_poly.type
_entity_poly.pdbx_seq_one_letter_code
_entity_poly.pdbx_strand_id
1 'polypeptide(L)'
;MLFLTHILRHWHYKTWQRYTAGYLRTFLKNRLPNNELIGYVINDKHPKTIRVACDRYMYVVRYKKTFRMTKKVWAHDEHKEAHLGDIVRIQPLGYRIGPWKTYVLTRVLHTQNPHLNNV
;
A
#
# COMPACT_ATOMS: atom_id res chain seq x y z
N MET A 1 -20.74 10.58 52.49
CA MET A 1 -21.04 9.90 51.21
C MET A 1 -21.62 10.93 50.24
N LEU A 2 -20.79 11.46 49.35
CA LEU A 2 -21.26 12.22 48.19
C LEU A 2 -21.14 11.29 46.98
N PHE A 3 -22.26 10.69 46.57
CA PHE A 3 -22.37 9.97 45.31
C PHE A 3 -22.28 10.99 44.18
N LEU A 4 -21.07 11.25 43.70
CA LEU A 4 -20.90 12.01 42.47
C LEU A 4 -21.45 11.14 41.33
N THR A 5 -22.59 11.58 40.81
CA THR A 5 -23.36 10.89 39.79
C THR A 5 -22.51 10.65 38.55
N HIS A 6 -22.57 9.40 38.09
CA HIS A 6 -21.85 8.83 36.96
C HIS A 6 -22.42 9.32 35.60
N ILE A 7 -22.76 10.61 35.48
CA ILE A 7 -23.50 11.19 34.35
C ILE A 7 -22.78 12.44 33.84
N LEU A 8 -21.53 12.29 33.38
CA LEU A 8 -20.88 13.30 32.52
C LEU A 8 -19.76 12.69 31.64
N ARG A 9 -19.78 11.39 31.35
CA ARG A 9 -18.84 10.78 30.38
C ARG A 9 -19.50 10.29 29.10
N HIS A 10 -20.77 10.64 28.87
CA HIS A 10 -21.58 9.96 27.85
C HIS A 10 -21.81 10.72 26.53
N TRP A 11 -21.43 12.00 26.42
CA TRP A 11 -21.74 12.81 25.23
C TRP A 11 -20.57 13.59 24.65
N HIS A 12 -19.33 13.13 24.87
CA HIS A 12 -18.22 13.71 24.12
C HIS A 12 -18.09 12.96 22.80
N TYR A 13 -18.61 13.55 21.72
CA TYR A 13 -18.47 13.05 20.34
C TYR A 13 -17.01 12.69 19.97
N LYS A 14 -16.04 13.23 20.71
CA LYS A 14 -14.59 12.98 20.63
C LYS A 14 -14.15 11.58 21.09
N THR A 15 -14.88 10.89 21.99
CA THR A 15 -14.62 9.47 22.31
C THR A 15 -15.24 8.57 21.25
N TRP A 16 -16.45 8.88 20.77
CA TRP A 16 -17.04 8.20 19.61
C TRP A 16 -16.16 8.33 18.36
N GLN A 17 -15.58 9.52 18.07
CA GLN A 17 -14.60 9.67 17.00
C GLN A 17 -13.34 8.81 17.21
N ARG A 18 -12.82 8.69 18.43
CA ARG A 18 -11.65 7.83 18.73
C ARG A 18 -11.95 6.34 18.56
N TYR A 19 -13.15 5.87 18.92
CA TYR A 19 -13.56 4.47 18.70
C TYR A 19 -14.00 4.20 17.24
N THR A 20 -14.51 5.21 16.52
CA THR A 20 -15.07 5.05 15.16
C THR A 20 -14.06 5.33 14.04
N ALA A 21 -13.05 6.18 14.26
CA ALA A 21 -12.15 6.63 13.19
C ALA A 21 -11.02 5.65 12.83
N GLY A 22 -10.56 4.81 13.77
CA GLY A 22 -9.45 3.88 13.53
C GLY A 22 -9.86 2.47 13.12
N TYR A 23 -11.03 2.00 13.59
CA TYR A 23 -11.45 0.60 13.48
C TYR A 23 -12.49 0.33 12.37
N LEU A 24 -13.12 1.38 11.81
CA LEU A 24 -14.03 1.19 10.68
C LEU A 24 -13.33 0.77 9.39
N ARG A 25 -11.99 0.85 9.32
CA ARG A 25 -11.20 0.60 8.12
C ARG A 25 -10.09 -0.41 8.44
N THR A 26 -10.25 -1.66 8.02
CA THR A 26 -9.23 -2.70 8.18
C THR A 26 -8.65 -3.07 6.81
N PHE A 27 -7.35 -2.90 6.60
CA PHE A 27 -6.72 -3.39 5.38
C PHE A 27 -6.79 -4.91 5.35
N LEU A 28 -7.22 -5.48 4.23
CA LEU A 28 -7.17 -6.92 4.03
C LEU A 28 -5.71 -7.36 4.03
N LYS A 29 -5.42 -8.45 4.76
CA LYS A 29 -4.09 -9.02 4.83
C LYS A 29 -3.68 -9.52 3.45
N ASN A 30 -2.49 -9.13 3.02
CA ASN A 30 -1.88 -9.64 1.81
C ASN A 30 -1.51 -11.13 1.99
N ARG A 31 -1.88 -11.97 1.02
CA ARG A 31 -1.58 -13.42 1.02
C ARG A 31 -0.33 -13.80 0.25
N LEU A 32 0.33 -12.83 -0.39
CA LEU A 32 1.58 -13.09 -1.08
C LEU A 32 2.72 -13.34 -0.07
N PRO A 33 3.69 -14.22 -0.38
CA PRO A 33 4.88 -14.41 0.43
C PRO A 33 5.61 -13.07 0.65
N ASN A 34 6.30 -12.95 1.77
CA ASN A 34 7.08 -11.75 2.14
C ASN A 34 6.30 -10.43 2.08
N ASN A 35 4.97 -10.47 2.16
CA ASN A 35 4.08 -9.31 2.00
C ASN A 35 4.31 -8.54 0.68
N GLU A 36 4.71 -9.25 -0.38
CA GLU A 36 4.96 -8.67 -1.71
C GLU A 36 3.71 -8.01 -2.29
N LEU A 37 3.87 -6.90 -3.01
CA LEU A 37 2.76 -6.22 -3.69
C LEU A 37 2.89 -6.42 -5.19
N ILE A 38 1.74 -6.50 -5.87
CA ILE A 38 1.66 -6.46 -7.33
C ILE A 38 1.09 -5.11 -7.72
N GLY A 39 1.67 -4.51 -8.76
CA GLY A 39 1.24 -3.21 -9.26
C GLY A 39 1.80 -2.93 -10.64
N TYR A 40 1.46 -1.77 -11.18
CA TYR A 40 2.01 -1.31 -12.46
C TYR A 40 2.97 -0.14 -12.26
N VAL A 41 3.95 -0.02 -13.14
CA VAL A 41 4.93 1.06 -13.10
C VAL A 41 4.32 2.37 -13.63
N ILE A 42 4.33 3.40 -12.80
CA ILE A 42 3.87 4.76 -13.13
C ILE A 42 5.02 5.64 -13.62
N ASN A 43 6.25 5.40 -13.14
CA ASN A 43 7.40 6.21 -13.49
C ASN A 43 8.72 5.43 -13.40
N ASP A 44 9.50 5.45 -14.48
CA ASP A 44 10.85 4.85 -14.61
C ASP A 44 11.92 5.92 -15.01
N LYS A 45 11.65 7.20 -14.73
CA LYS A 45 12.61 8.27 -15.08
C LYS A 45 13.79 8.39 -14.12
N HIS A 46 13.76 7.67 -13.00
CA HIS A 46 14.75 7.82 -11.93
C HIS A 46 15.84 6.74 -12.03
N PRO A 47 17.09 7.07 -11.67
CA PRO A 47 18.17 6.09 -11.70
C PRO A 47 17.91 4.99 -10.67
N LYS A 48 18.02 3.73 -11.12
CA LYS A 48 17.88 2.51 -10.31
C LYS A 48 16.60 2.45 -9.47
N THR A 49 15.51 3.08 -9.93
CA THR A 49 14.31 3.27 -9.11
C THR A 49 13.08 3.46 -9.96
N ILE A 50 12.05 2.70 -9.61
CA ILE A 50 10.74 2.77 -10.24
C ILE A 50 9.69 3.21 -9.22
N ARG A 51 8.66 3.91 -9.70
CA ARG A 51 7.47 4.26 -8.92
C ARG A 51 6.32 3.35 -9.34
N VAL A 52 5.78 2.59 -8.39
CA VAL A 52 4.77 1.56 -8.65
C VAL A 52 3.46 1.93 -7.95
N ALA A 53 2.34 1.79 -8.66
CA ALA A 53 1.01 1.80 -8.07
C ALA A 53 0.55 0.38 -7.80
N CYS A 54 0.40 0.04 -6.52
CA CYS A 54 -0.11 -1.24 -6.09
C CYS A 54 -1.55 -1.11 -5.60
N ASP A 55 -2.39 -2.06 -5.97
CA ASP A 55 -3.74 -2.16 -5.42
C ASP A 55 -3.68 -2.77 -4.00
N ARG A 56 -4.42 -2.16 -3.08
CA ARG A 56 -4.69 -2.69 -1.74
C ARG A 56 -6.18 -2.66 -1.48
N TYR A 57 -6.65 -3.65 -0.74
CA TYR A 57 -8.06 -3.73 -0.39
C TYR A 57 -8.24 -3.40 1.08
N MET A 58 -9.29 -2.65 1.38
CA MET A 58 -9.65 -2.23 2.73
C MET A 58 -11.11 -2.55 2.97
N TYR A 59 -11.39 -3.33 4.01
CA TYR A 59 -12.74 -3.57 4.46
C TYR A 59 -13.24 -2.39 5.29
N VAL A 60 -14.41 -1.88 4.94
CA VAL A 60 -15.06 -0.79 5.66
C VAL A 60 -16.23 -1.33 6.46
N VAL A 61 -16.09 -1.40 7.78
CA VAL A 61 -17.07 -2.01 8.70
C VAL A 61 -18.44 -1.38 8.59
N ARG A 62 -18.51 -0.04 8.46
CA ARG A 62 -19.77 0.72 8.32
C ARG A 62 -20.61 0.22 7.14
N TYR A 63 -19.94 -0.08 6.02
CA TYR A 63 -20.60 -0.49 4.79
C TYR A 63 -20.58 -2.00 4.57
N LYS A 64 -19.88 -2.75 5.42
CA LYS A 64 -19.61 -4.19 5.28
C LYS A 64 -19.13 -4.58 3.87
N LYS A 65 -18.36 -3.69 3.24
CA LYS A 65 -17.87 -3.82 1.86
C LYS A 65 -16.36 -3.58 1.79
N THR A 66 -15.73 -4.23 0.82
CA THR A 66 -14.31 -4.04 0.49
C THR A 66 -14.15 -2.93 -0.53
N PHE A 67 -13.20 -2.03 -0.29
CA PHE A 67 -12.86 -0.92 -1.17
C PHE A 67 -11.44 -1.09 -1.69
N ARG A 68 -11.24 -0.81 -2.97
CA ARG A 68 -9.91 -0.76 -3.59
C ARG A 68 -9.26 0.59 -3.31
N MET A 69 -8.02 0.57 -2.88
CA MET A 69 -7.18 1.72 -2.57
C MET A 69 -5.83 1.56 -3.26
N THR A 70 -5.34 2.62 -3.90
CA THR A 70 -4.03 2.58 -4.55
C THR A 70 -2.93 3.04 -3.59
N LYS A 71 -1.88 2.24 -3.43
CA LYS A 71 -0.65 2.60 -2.73
C LYS A 71 0.44 2.89 -3.75
N LYS A 72 1.00 4.10 -3.72
CA LYS A 72 2.18 4.44 -4.54
C LYS A 72 3.44 4.22 -3.71
N VAL A 73 4.38 3.45 -4.24
CA VAL A 73 5.64 3.14 -3.56
C VAL A 73 6.82 3.31 -4.51
N TRP A 74 8.00 3.51 -3.92
CA TRP A 74 9.25 3.52 -4.66
C TRP A 74 9.95 2.19 -4.43
N ALA A 75 10.26 1.51 -5.52
CA ALA A 75 11.01 0.27 -5.52
C ALA A 75 12.40 0.48 -6.13
N HIS A 76 13.39 -0.17 -5.53
CA HIS A 76 14.73 -0.25 -6.05
C HIS A 76 14.78 -1.31 -7.16
N ASP A 77 15.34 -0.92 -8.30
CA ASP A 77 15.59 -1.78 -9.46
C ASP A 77 17.03 -1.54 -9.88
N GLU A 78 17.90 -2.53 -9.73
CA GLU A 78 19.34 -2.37 -9.97
C GLU A 78 19.69 -2.37 -11.47
N HIS A 79 19.03 -3.24 -12.23
CA HIS A 79 19.31 -3.49 -13.65
C HIS A 79 18.39 -2.72 -14.60
N LYS A 80 17.42 -1.95 -14.06
CA LYS A 80 16.44 -1.19 -14.83
C LYS A 80 15.63 -2.10 -15.77
N GLU A 81 15.18 -3.22 -15.23
CA GLU A 81 14.45 -4.27 -15.96
C GLU A 81 13.01 -3.87 -16.24
N ALA A 82 12.41 -3.05 -15.37
CA ALA A 82 11.01 -2.68 -15.45
C ALA A 82 10.82 -1.35 -16.18
N HIS A 83 9.91 -1.34 -17.16
CA HIS A 83 9.58 -0.14 -17.91
C HIS A 83 8.20 0.42 -17.54
N LEU A 84 7.91 1.59 -18.09
CA LEU A 84 6.63 2.27 -17.88
C LEU A 84 5.46 1.37 -18.31
N GLY A 85 4.48 1.20 -17.41
CA GLY A 85 3.28 0.41 -17.69
C GLY A 85 3.40 -1.08 -17.36
N ASP A 86 4.61 -1.61 -17.15
CA ASP A 86 4.79 -3.02 -16.84
C ASP A 86 4.13 -3.42 -15.52
N ILE A 87 3.64 -4.66 -15.46
CA ILE A 87 3.11 -5.27 -14.24
C ILE A 87 4.27 -5.91 -13.51
N VAL A 88 4.53 -5.41 -12.30
CA VAL A 88 5.68 -5.81 -11.50
C VAL A 88 5.25 -6.35 -10.15
N ARG A 89 6.07 -7.26 -9.64
CA ARG A 89 6.00 -7.78 -8.28
C ARG A 89 7.14 -7.16 -7.47
N ILE A 90 6.79 -6.53 -6.36
CA ILE A 90 7.73 -5.82 -5.49
C ILE A 90 7.65 -6.34 -4.06
N GLN A 91 8.78 -6.41 -3.37
CA GLN A 91 8.84 -6.86 -1.99
C GLN A 91 9.17 -5.68 -1.07
N PRO A 92 8.47 -5.52 0.08
CA PRO A 92 8.90 -4.59 1.11
C PRO A 92 10.22 -5.06 1.73
N LEU A 93 11.17 -4.15 1.87
CA LEU A 93 12.37 -4.34 2.67
C LEU A 93 12.08 -3.94 4.12
N GLY A 94 12.72 -4.63 5.07
CA GLY A 94 12.67 -4.27 6.49
C GLY A 94 13.47 -3.01 6.83
N TYR A 95 14.31 -2.55 5.90
CA TYR A 95 15.10 -1.33 6.00
C TYR A 95 14.85 -0.42 4.79
N ARG A 96 15.40 0.78 4.85
CA ARG A 96 15.21 1.83 3.86
C ARG A 96 16.52 2.03 3.09
N ILE A 97 16.51 1.86 1.76
CA ILE A 97 17.67 2.12 0.88
C ILE A 97 17.89 3.62 0.68
N GLY A 98 16.80 4.39 0.68
CA GLY A 98 16.81 5.85 0.65
C GLY A 98 15.47 6.39 1.12
N PRO A 99 15.30 7.71 1.34
CA PRO A 99 14.15 8.30 2.05
C PRO A 99 12.77 7.72 1.70
N TRP A 100 12.56 7.42 0.42
CA TRP A 100 11.30 6.88 -0.10
C TRP A 100 11.37 5.43 -0.57
N LYS A 101 12.59 4.88 -0.71
CA LYS A 101 12.87 3.54 -1.26
C LYS A 101 12.83 2.51 -0.15
N THR A 102 11.67 1.87 0.00
CA THR A 102 11.41 0.82 1.00
C THR A 102 11.06 -0.51 0.35
N TYR A 103 10.99 -0.56 -0.99
CA TYR A 103 10.67 -1.76 -1.74
C TYR A 103 11.83 -2.11 -2.67
N VAL A 104 11.90 -3.39 -3.05
CA VAL A 104 12.78 -3.89 -4.12
C VAL A 104 11.93 -4.56 -5.19
N LEU A 105 12.35 -4.43 -6.44
CA LEU A 105 11.78 -5.18 -7.56
C LEU A 105 12.16 -6.66 -7.41
N THR A 106 11.17 -7.55 -7.44
CA THR A 106 11.41 -9.00 -7.35
C THR A 106 11.33 -9.64 -8.73
N ARG A 107 10.29 -9.30 -9.50
CA ARG A 107 10.04 -9.89 -10.82
C ARG A 107 9.12 -9.00 -11.65
N VAL A 108 9.41 -8.88 -12.95
CA VAL A 108 8.48 -8.37 -13.95
C VAL A 108 7.53 -9.50 -14.37
N LEU A 109 6.23 -9.32 -14.17
CA LEU A 109 5.21 -10.34 -14.47
C LEU A 109 4.70 -10.24 -15.91
N HIS A 110 4.47 -9.02 -16.37
CA HIS A 110 3.97 -8.76 -17.72
C HIS A 110 4.55 -7.45 -18.24
N THR A 111 5.13 -7.52 -19.43
CA THR A 111 5.67 -6.36 -20.15
C THR A 111 4.65 -5.87 -21.16
N GLN A 112 4.37 -4.56 -21.20
CA GLN A 112 3.36 -4.03 -22.13
C GLN A 112 3.77 -4.12 -23.61
N ASN A 113 5.06 -4.03 -23.92
CA ASN A 113 5.58 -4.06 -25.28
C ASN A 113 6.75 -5.05 -25.43
N PRO A 114 6.48 -6.36 -25.60
CA PRO A 114 7.54 -7.37 -25.72
C PRO A 114 8.39 -7.22 -26.99
N HIS A 115 7.90 -6.54 -28.03
CA HIS A 115 8.53 -6.47 -29.35
C HIS A 115 9.70 -5.47 -29.47
N LEU A 116 9.89 -4.57 -28.49
CA LEU A 116 10.99 -3.58 -28.52
C LEU A 116 12.32 -4.13 -28.01
N ASN A 117 12.33 -5.31 -27.39
CA ASN A 117 13.53 -5.91 -26.78
C ASN A 117 14.30 -6.84 -27.72
N ASN A 118 13.83 -7.03 -28.97
CA ASN A 118 14.41 -7.94 -29.96
C ASN A 118 15.02 -7.21 -31.19
N VAL A 119 15.32 -5.91 -31.06
CA VAL A 119 15.99 -5.10 -32.11
C VAL A 119 17.39 -4.74 -31.66
#